data_AF-A0A315ZDA4-F1
#
_entry.id   AF-A0A315ZDA4-F1
#
_cell.length_a   1.000
_cell.length_b   1.000
_cell.length_c   1.000
_cell.angle_alpha   90.00
_cell.angle_beta   90.00
_cell.angle_gamma   90.00
#
_symmetry.space_group_name_H-M   'P 1'
#
loop_
_entity.id
_entity.type
_entity.pdbx_description
1 polymer ?
#
loop_
_entity_poly.entity_id
_entity_poly.type
_entity_poly.pdbx_seq_one_letter_code
_entity_poly.pdbx_strand_id
1 'polypeptide(L)'
;MKRYAEYKKYTDGTWQKHLYDLSNLPLKDFLVKYHRNIDKPTLQEWQKWMDNFVIPAFDSGRYCEMIKNFGYSSKDKHDFKKQNIFFQILRKDDRLDDETRKFIAFMAGNHFFDKYNLTINEWFNSLYWTRPDLKGGKYTDYKDDYTINQILNLPYGLNHFKNVLLNLNHWHRI
;
A
#
# COMPACT_ATOMS: atom_id res chain seq x y z
N MET A 1 20.23 -15.41 3.31
CA MET A 1 19.83 -15.80 1.94
C MET A 1 19.93 -17.32 1.71
N LYS A 2 19.19 -18.16 2.46
CA LYS A 2 19.07 -19.61 2.18
C LYS A 2 17.63 -20.16 2.32
N ARG A 3 16.66 -19.31 2.67
CA ARG A 3 15.40 -19.78 3.26
C ARG A 3 14.46 -20.51 2.29
N TYR A 4 14.61 -20.32 0.98
CA TYR A 4 13.69 -20.87 -0.02
C TYR A 4 14.36 -21.58 -1.19
N ALA A 5 15.68 -21.82 -1.15
CA ALA A 5 16.41 -22.44 -2.27
C ALA A 5 15.84 -23.83 -2.65
N GLU A 6 15.30 -24.57 -1.67
CA GLU A 6 14.63 -25.85 -1.85
C GLU A 6 13.35 -25.76 -2.71
N TYR A 7 12.74 -24.57 -2.80
CA TYR A 7 11.51 -24.35 -3.55
C TYR A 7 11.75 -24.08 -5.05
N LYS A 8 13.01 -24.02 -5.49
CA LYS A 8 13.37 -23.82 -6.91
C LYS A 8 12.65 -24.79 -7.86
N LYS A 9 12.47 -26.04 -7.42
CA LYS A 9 11.91 -27.16 -8.20
C LYS A 9 10.38 -27.21 -8.24
N TYR A 10 9.69 -26.35 -7.49
CA TYR A 10 8.23 -26.37 -7.43
C TYR A 10 7.64 -25.78 -8.72
N THR A 11 6.49 -26.31 -9.12
CA THR A 11 5.76 -25.86 -10.31
C THR A 11 5.34 -24.40 -10.19
N ASP A 12 5.38 -23.68 -11.30
CA ASP A 12 4.84 -22.32 -11.40
C ASP A 12 3.37 -22.27 -10.96
N GLY A 13 3.00 -21.18 -10.29
CA GLY A 13 1.67 -20.99 -9.71
C GLY A 13 1.51 -21.52 -8.28
N THR A 14 2.47 -22.28 -7.75
CA THR A 14 2.46 -22.68 -6.33
C THR A 14 3.01 -21.60 -5.41
N TRP A 15 2.54 -21.57 -4.16
CA TRP A 15 3.03 -20.65 -3.13
C TRP A 15 4.53 -20.83 -2.85
N GLN A 16 5.02 -22.08 -2.84
CA GLN A 16 6.44 -22.38 -2.65
C GLN A 16 7.28 -21.77 -3.78
N LYS A 17 6.84 -21.93 -5.04
CA LYS A 17 7.52 -21.32 -6.19
C LYS A 17 7.51 -19.79 -6.11
N HIS A 18 6.39 -19.20 -5.69
CA HIS A 18 6.30 -17.77 -5.42
C HIS A 18 7.32 -17.30 -4.36
N LEU A 19 7.44 -18.00 -3.23
CA LEU A 19 8.41 -17.69 -2.19
C LEU A 19 9.87 -17.80 -2.67
N TYR A 20 10.18 -18.80 -3.50
CA TYR A 20 11.48 -18.90 -4.13
C TYR A 20 11.76 -17.69 -5.03
N ASP A 21 10.84 -17.40 -5.95
CA ASP A 21 11.02 -16.37 -6.95
C ASP A 21 11.09 -14.97 -6.31
N LEU A 22 10.33 -14.70 -5.26
CA LEU A 22 10.41 -13.45 -4.47
C LEU A 22 11.83 -13.18 -3.95
N SER A 23 12.56 -14.23 -3.54
CA SER A 23 13.91 -14.10 -2.97
C SER A 23 15.05 -14.23 -3.98
N ASN A 24 14.76 -14.68 -5.21
CA ASN A 24 15.81 -15.06 -6.16
C ASN A 24 15.67 -14.44 -7.56
N LEU A 25 14.50 -13.90 -7.92
CA LEU A 25 14.35 -13.14 -9.16
C LEU A 25 14.70 -11.67 -8.93
N PRO A 26 15.32 -11.01 -9.93
CA PRO A 26 15.38 -9.55 -9.96
C PRO A 26 13.95 -8.97 -9.84
N LEU A 27 13.78 -7.87 -9.09
CA LEU A 27 12.45 -7.30 -8.82
C LEU A 27 11.63 -7.09 -10.10
N LYS A 28 12.25 -6.56 -11.17
CA LYS A 28 11.58 -6.34 -12.45
C LYS A 28 10.95 -7.64 -13.00
N ASP A 29 11.70 -8.74 -12.97
CA ASP A 29 11.22 -10.03 -13.49
C ASP A 29 10.13 -10.62 -12.60
N PHE A 30 10.26 -10.44 -11.28
CA PHE A 30 9.22 -10.81 -10.31
C PHE A 30 7.91 -10.05 -10.57
N LEU A 31 7.97 -8.73 -10.75
CA LEU A 31 6.80 -7.89 -11.03
C LEU A 31 6.13 -8.29 -12.35
N VAL A 32 6.91 -8.56 -13.40
CA VAL A 32 6.38 -9.05 -14.69
C VAL A 32 5.69 -10.40 -14.53
N LYS A 33 6.26 -11.31 -13.74
CA LYS A 33 5.72 -12.66 -13.55
C LYS A 33 4.42 -12.66 -12.73
N TYR A 34 4.36 -11.89 -11.65
CA TYR A 34 3.29 -11.99 -10.64
C TYR A 34 2.33 -10.80 -10.58
N HIS A 35 2.70 -9.64 -11.11
CA HIS A 35 1.91 -8.41 -10.97
C HIS A 35 1.55 -7.76 -12.29
N ARG A 36 1.78 -8.44 -13.42
CA ARG A 36 1.34 -7.98 -14.75
C ARG A 36 -0.13 -7.58 -14.76
N ASN A 37 -0.96 -8.34 -14.05
CA ASN A 37 -2.33 -8.00 -13.73
C ASN A 37 -2.50 -8.02 -12.20
N ILE A 38 -3.49 -7.29 -11.71
CA ILE A 38 -3.97 -7.46 -10.33
C ILE A 38 -4.84 -8.71 -10.29
N ASP A 39 -4.56 -9.64 -9.38
CA ASP A 39 -5.37 -10.85 -9.20
C ASP A 39 -6.83 -10.49 -8.90
N LYS A 40 -7.77 -11.26 -9.44
CA LYS A 40 -9.22 -10.97 -9.30
C LYS A 40 -9.67 -10.74 -7.85
N PRO A 41 -9.26 -11.55 -6.85
CA PRO A 41 -9.64 -11.31 -5.46
C PRO A 41 -9.11 -9.97 -4.95
N THR A 42 -7.87 -9.61 -5.30
CA THR A 42 -7.28 -8.33 -4.89
C THR A 42 -7.94 -7.15 -5.58
N LEU A 43 -8.33 -7.29 -6.86
CA LEU A 43 -9.08 -6.27 -7.58
C LEU A 43 -10.46 -6.04 -6.96
N GLN A 44 -11.15 -7.11 -6.56
CA GLN A 44 -12.45 -7.02 -5.88
C GLN A 44 -12.32 -6.33 -4.53
N GLU A 45 -11.32 -6.70 -3.73
CA GLU A 45 -11.09 -6.05 -2.43
C GLU A 45 -10.67 -4.59 -2.61
N TRP A 46 -9.84 -4.28 -3.62
CA TRP A 46 -9.49 -2.91 -3.98
C TRP A 46 -10.75 -2.08 -4.28
N GLN A 47 -11.62 -2.58 -5.16
CA GLN A 47 -12.86 -1.89 -5.52
C GLN A 47 -13.76 -1.68 -4.30
N LYS A 48 -13.89 -2.71 -3.45
CA LYS A 48 -14.65 -2.63 -2.20
C LYS A 48 -14.11 -1.55 -1.27
N TRP A 49 -12.79 -1.43 -1.12
CA TRP A 49 -12.17 -0.36 -0.34
C TRP A 49 -12.45 1.02 -0.94
N MET A 50 -12.32 1.13 -2.25
CA MET A 50 -12.59 2.38 -2.97
C MET A 50 -14.03 2.84 -2.76
N ASP A 51 -15.00 1.96 -2.95
CA ASP A 51 -16.43 2.31 -2.92
C ASP A 51 -16.95 2.61 -1.51
N ASN A 52 -16.47 1.87 -0.50
CA ASN A 52 -16.99 1.97 0.86
C ASN A 52 -16.26 3.00 1.73
N PHE A 53 -14.98 3.27 1.47
CA PHE A 53 -14.16 4.10 2.35
C PHE A 53 -13.55 5.29 1.62
N VAL A 54 -12.82 5.03 0.53
CA VAL A 54 -12.02 6.08 -0.11
C VAL A 54 -12.91 7.09 -0.84
N ILE A 55 -13.72 6.68 -1.79
CA ILE A 55 -14.58 7.56 -2.58
C ILE A 55 -15.53 8.39 -1.69
N PRO A 56 -16.25 7.81 -0.72
CA PRO A 56 -17.12 8.59 0.17
C PRO A 56 -16.35 9.65 0.97
N ALA A 57 -15.10 9.39 1.34
CA ALA A 57 -14.27 10.37 2.05
C ALA A 57 -13.88 11.59 1.19
N PHE A 58 -14.04 11.54 -0.14
CA PHE A 58 -13.80 12.68 -1.04
C PHE A 58 -15.08 13.45 -1.39
N ASP A 59 -16.24 13.01 -0.91
CA ASP A 59 -17.52 13.69 -1.12
C ASP A 59 -18.04 14.24 0.21
N SER A 60 -18.06 15.57 0.33
CA SER A 60 -18.51 16.25 1.56
C SER A 60 -19.95 15.90 1.95
N GLY A 61 -20.80 15.55 0.99
CA GLY A 61 -22.17 15.09 1.26
C GLY A 61 -22.21 13.71 1.93
N ARG A 62 -21.12 12.95 1.85
CA ARG A 62 -21.01 11.56 2.30
C ARG A 62 -20.07 11.36 3.49
N TYR A 63 -19.50 12.44 4.06
CA TYR A 63 -18.55 12.34 5.18
C TYR A 63 -19.10 11.61 6.41
N CYS A 64 -20.42 11.68 6.66
CA CYS A 64 -21.04 10.94 7.75
C CYS A 64 -20.98 9.41 7.56
N GLU A 65 -20.80 8.92 6.33
CA GLU A 65 -20.65 7.48 6.06
C GLU A 65 -19.38 6.91 6.71
N MET A 66 -18.37 7.75 7.02
CA MET A 66 -17.15 7.30 7.72
C MET A 66 -17.44 6.75 9.12
N ILE A 67 -18.51 7.22 9.77
CA ILE A 67 -18.95 6.70 11.07
C ILE A 67 -19.37 5.24 10.93
N LYS A 68 -20.24 4.95 9.95
CA LYS A 68 -20.80 3.60 9.74
C LYS A 68 -19.79 2.67 9.09
N ASN A 69 -19.10 3.14 8.05
CA ASN A 69 -18.26 2.27 7.22
C ASN A 69 -16.92 2.02 7.90
N PHE A 70 -16.32 3.05 8.51
CA PHE A 70 -14.99 2.96 9.09
C PHE A 70 -14.99 2.85 10.63
N GLY A 71 -16.16 2.97 11.26
CA GLY A 71 -16.31 2.78 12.71
C GLY A 71 -15.91 4.00 13.56
N TYR A 72 -15.78 5.18 12.97
CA TYR A 72 -15.47 6.38 13.74
C TYR A 72 -16.60 6.78 14.70
N SER A 73 -16.24 7.34 15.86
CA SER A 73 -17.23 7.91 16.80
C SER A 73 -17.93 9.15 16.25
N SER A 74 -17.28 9.90 15.36
CA SER A 74 -17.83 11.05 14.64
C SER A 74 -17.04 11.27 13.33
N LYS A 75 -17.64 11.99 12.37
CA LYS A 75 -16.96 12.32 11.10
C LYS A 75 -15.66 13.10 11.31
N ASP A 76 -15.58 13.91 12.38
CA ASP A 76 -14.43 14.77 12.68
C ASP A 76 -13.20 13.99 13.15
N LYS A 77 -13.33 12.67 13.36
CA LYS A 77 -12.19 11.78 13.56
C LYS A 77 -11.37 11.56 12.29
N HIS A 78 -11.95 11.81 11.12
CA HIS A 78 -11.21 11.81 9.86
C HIS A 78 -10.68 13.22 9.56
N ASP A 79 -9.39 13.35 9.31
CA ASP A 79 -8.81 14.62 8.89
C ASP A 79 -8.97 14.84 7.38
N PHE A 80 -10.17 15.29 6.98
CA PHE A 80 -10.48 15.61 5.58
C PHE A 80 -9.58 16.72 5.01
N LYS A 81 -9.12 17.66 5.83
CA LYS A 81 -8.22 18.73 5.39
C LYS A 81 -6.87 18.15 4.99
N LYS A 82 -6.29 17.30 5.85
CA LYS A 82 -5.02 16.64 5.57
C LYS A 82 -5.11 15.68 4.40
N GLN A 83 -6.20 14.91 4.30
CA GLN A 83 -6.47 14.09 3.12
C GLN A 83 -6.39 14.92 1.83
N ASN A 84 -7.11 16.05 1.77
CA ASN A 84 -7.13 16.88 0.57
C ASN A 84 -5.75 17.48 0.24
N ILE A 85 -4.97 17.88 1.26
CA ILE A 85 -3.59 18.35 1.06
C ILE A 85 -2.72 17.24 0.45
N PHE A 86 -2.77 16.03 1.01
CA PHE A 86 -2.01 14.88 0.49
C PHE A 86 -2.42 14.54 -0.94
N PHE A 87 -3.71 14.58 -1.26
CA PHE A 87 -4.19 14.36 -2.61
C PHE A 87 -3.59 15.38 -3.59
N GLN A 88 -3.60 16.68 -3.25
CA GLN A 88 -3.00 17.70 -4.13
C GLN A 88 -1.49 17.53 -4.32
N ILE A 89 -0.75 17.14 -3.28
CA ILE A 89 0.69 16.83 -3.39
C ILE A 89 0.91 15.69 -4.39
N LEU A 90 0.11 14.63 -4.29
CA LEU A 90 0.22 13.42 -5.10
C LEU A 90 -0.21 13.59 -6.56
N ARG A 91 -1.02 14.61 -6.90
CA ARG A 91 -1.44 14.88 -8.30
C ARG A 91 -0.27 15.12 -9.26
N LYS A 92 0.89 15.47 -8.73
CA LYS A 92 2.11 15.70 -9.53
C LYS A 92 2.91 14.43 -9.83
N ASP A 93 2.59 13.31 -9.19
CA ASP A 93 3.27 12.04 -9.41
C ASP A 93 2.53 11.24 -10.49
N ASP A 94 3.09 11.21 -11.69
CA ASP A 94 2.51 10.58 -12.88
C ASP A 94 2.58 9.04 -12.86
N ARG A 95 3.37 8.47 -11.95
CA ARG A 95 3.50 7.01 -11.75
C ARG A 95 2.29 6.41 -11.04
N LEU A 96 1.47 7.25 -10.41
CA LEU A 96 0.26 6.85 -9.70
C LEU A 96 -0.99 7.15 -10.54
N ASP A 97 -2.00 6.29 -10.47
CA ASP A 97 -3.33 6.62 -10.97
C ASP A 97 -4.16 7.40 -9.93
N ASP A 98 -5.29 7.97 -10.36
CA ASP A 98 -6.14 8.79 -9.49
C ASP A 98 -6.65 8.04 -8.26
N GLU A 99 -7.02 6.77 -8.43
CA GLU A 99 -7.48 5.92 -7.33
C GLU A 99 -6.40 5.72 -6.27
N THR A 100 -5.18 5.41 -6.69
CA THR A 100 -4.05 5.21 -5.76
C THR A 100 -3.73 6.50 -5.03
N ARG A 101 -3.76 7.65 -5.72
CA ARG A 101 -3.58 8.96 -5.08
C ARG A 101 -4.65 9.23 -4.02
N LYS A 102 -5.92 8.94 -4.32
CA LYS A 102 -7.04 9.06 -3.37
C LYS A 102 -6.86 8.11 -2.18
N PHE A 103 -6.44 6.87 -2.42
CA PHE A 103 -6.21 5.89 -1.36
C PHE A 103 -5.13 6.34 -0.37
N ILE A 104 -3.97 6.80 -0.86
CA ILE A 104 -2.90 7.31 0.00
C ILE A 104 -3.33 8.57 0.76
N ALA A 105 -4.08 9.46 0.09
CA ALA A 105 -4.64 10.63 0.74
C ALA A 105 -5.67 10.26 1.83
N PHE A 106 -6.51 9.24 1.59
CA PHE A 106 -7.43 8.70 2.59
C PHE A 106 -6.67 8.17 3.82
N MET A 107 -5.56 7.45 3.62
CA MET A 107 -4.67 7.04 4.72
C MET A 107 -4.19 8.24 5.55
N ALA A 108 -3.89 9.37 4.90
CA ALA A 108 -3.51 10.59 5.60
C ALA A 108 -4.64 11.19 6.44
N GLY A 109 -5.87 11.15 5.93
CA GLY A 109 -7.05 11.55 6.72
C GLY A 109 -7.34 10.59 7.87
N ASN A 110 -6.99 9.31 7.73
CA ASN A 110 -7.03 8.31 8.81
C ASN A 110 -5.75 8.33 9.70
N HIS A 111 -5.01 9.45 9.73
CA HIS A 111 -3.88 9.68 10.63
C HIS A 111 -2.69 8.73 10.46
N PHE A 112 -2.58 7.98 9.35
CA PHE A 112 -1.45 7.07 9.10
C PHE A 112 -0.10 7.78 9.26
N PHE A 113 0.05 8.94 8.61
CA PHE A 113 1.30 9.70 8.59
C PHE A 113 1.59 10.37 9.94
N ASP A 114 0.56 10.78 10.70
CA ASP A 114 0.74 11.33 12.05
C ASP A 114 1.19 10.26 13.03
N LYS A 115 0.51 9.10 13.00
CA LYS A 115 0.80 7.95 13.87
C LYS A 115 2.26 7.52 13.81
N TYR A 116 2.85 7.58 12.61
CA TYR A 116 4.24 7.17 12.40
C TYR A 116 5.22 8.34 12.31
N ASN A 117 4.77 9.58 12.45
CA ASN A 117 5.57 10.80 12.31
C ASN A 117 6.41 10.81 11.02
N LEU A 118 5.74 10.65 9.87
CA LEU A 118 6.37 10.57 8.55
C LEU A 118 5.73 11.53 7.56
N THR A 119 6.55 12.18 6.76
CA THR A 119 6.11 12.84 5.53
C THR A 119 5.89 11.82 4.41
N ILE A 120 5.15 12.22 3.37
CA ILE A 120 4.94 11.38 2.19
C ILE A 120 6.26 11.02 1.49
N ASN A 121 7.20 11.98 1.42
CA ASN A 121 8.49 11.77 0.78
C ASN A 121 9.35 10.79 1.59
N GLU A 122 9.35 10.90 2.92
CA GLU A 122 10.04 9.93 3.77
C GLU A 122 9.44 8.53 3.65
N TRP A 123 8.12 8.42 3.55
CA TRP A 123 7.46 7.14 3.35
C TRP A 123 7.83 6.51 2.00
N PHE A 124 7.82 7.30 0.92
CA PHE A 124 8.16 6.83 -0.43
C PHE A 124 9.62 6.39 -0.58
N ASN A 125 10.52 6.93 0.26
CA ASN A 125 11.95 6.59 0.28
C ASN A 125 12.34 5.65 1.43
N SER A 126 11.39 5.20 2.24
CA SER A 126 11.66 4.31 3.36
C SER A 126 11.74 2.86 2.88
N LEU A 127 12.68 2.08 3.42
CA LEU A 127 12.65 0.61 3.33
C LEU A 127 11.71 -0.01 4.37
N TYR A 128 11.17 0.77 5.30
CA TYR A 128 10.19 0.33 6.30
C TYR A 128 8.77 0.78 5.92
N TRP A 129 8.49 1.02 4.63
CA TRP A 129 7.25 1.65 4.21
C TRP A 129 6.01 0.77 4.47
N THR A 130 6.15 -0.55 4.51
CA THR A 130 5.07 -1.48 4.93
C THR A 130 4.93 -1.60 6.44
N ARG A 131 6.00 -1.31 7.20
CA ARG A 131 6.11 -1.42 8.66
C ARG A 131 6.77 -0.19 9.30
N PRO A 132 6.18 1.00 9.17
CA PRO A 132 6.84 2.22 9.65
C PRO A 132 6.99 2.25 11.17
N ASP A 133 6.17 1.46 11.89
CA ASP A 133 6.25 1.23 13.33
C ASP A 133 7.59 0.65 13.81
N LEU A 134 8.35 0.02 12.91
CA LEU A 134 9.63 -0.63 13.23
C LEU A 134 10.84 0.23 12.86
N LYS A 135 10.64 1.42 12.28
CA LYS A 135 11.72 2.33 11.86
C LYS A 135 12.55 2.76 13.08
N GLY A 136 13.87 2.60 13.00
CA GLY A 136 14.80 3.00 14.07
C GLY A 136 15.01 1.96 15.18
N GLY A 137 14.33 0.80 15.12
CA GLY A 137 14.58 -0.32 16.02
C GLY A 137 15.68 -1.28 15.54
N LYS A 138 15.91 -2.36 16.29
CA LYS A 138 16.82 -3.47 15.91
C LYS A 138 16.18 -4.46 14.91
N TYR A 139 15.02 -4.12 14.35
CA TYR A 139 14.19 -5.00 13.53
C TYR A 139 14.57 -4.92 12.05
N THR A 140 15.81 -5.31 11.71
CA THR A 140 16.32 -5.24 10.33
C THR A 140 15.65 -6.24 9.39
N ASP A 141 15.04 -7.30 9.93
CA ASP A 141 14.42 -8.38 9.13
C ASP A 141 13.05 -7.98 8.53
N TYR A 142 12.52 -6.81 8.93
CA TYR A 142 11.24 -6.29 8.47
C TYR A 142 11.36 -5.10 7.53
N LYS A 143 12.60 -4.74 7.14
CA LYS A 143 12.81 -3.79 6.05
C LYS A 143 12.56 -4.52 4.73
N ASP A 144 11.85 -3.86 3.83
CA ASP A 144 11.73 -4.26 2.45
C ASP A 144 13.08 -4.05 1.73
N ASP A 145 13.31 -4.81 0.66
CA ASP A 145 14.52 -4.67 -0.17
C ASP A 145 14.45 -3.44 -1.10
N TYR A 146 13.25 -2.89 -1.30
CA TYR A 146 12.99 -1.79 -2.21
C TYR A 146 12.03 -0.76 -1.63
N THR A 147 12.30 0.51 -1.92
CA THR A 147 11.43 1.64 -1.62
C THR A 147 10.26 1.70 -2.59
N ILE A 148 9.19 2.41 -2.21
CA ILE A 148 8.05 2.69 -3.11
C ILE A 148 8.55 3.39 -4.39
N ASN A 149 9.47 4.34 -4.28
CA ASN A 149 10.03 5.04 -5.44
C ASN A 149 10.72 4.09 -6.43
N GLN A 150 11.47 3.10 -5.95
CA GLN A 150 12.10 2.11 -6.82
C GLN A 150 11.07 1.19 -7.46
N ILE A 151 10.04 0.78 -6.72
CA ILE A 151 8.96 -0.08 -7.22
C ILE A 151 8.16 0.62 -8.31
N LEU A 152 7.71 1.86 -8.08
CA LEU A 152 6.87 2.61 -9.02
C LEU A 152 7.56 2.97 -10.34
N ASN A 153 8.90 2.97 -10.36
CA ASN A 153 9.68 3.19 -11.58
C ASN A 153 9.84 1.92 -12.45
N LEU A 154 9.31 0.77 -12.01
CA LEU A 154 9.39 -0.49 -12.73
C LEU A 154 8.04 -0.85 -13.39
N PRO A 155 8.06 -1.62 -14.50
CA PRO A 155 6.85 -2.16 -15.09
C PRO A 155 6.02 -2.92 -14.04
N TYR A 156 4.71 -2.65 -14.03
CA TYR A 156 3.76 -3.28 -13.11
C TYR A 156 3.99 -2.97 -11.62
N GLY A 157 4.86 -2.01 -11.30
CA GLY A 157 5.10 -1.57 -9.92
C GLY A 157 3.85 -1.02 -9.23
N LEU A 158 2.99 -0.29 -9.96
CA LEU A 158 1.72 0.22 -9.41
C LEU A 158 0.77 -0.91 -8.99
N ASN A 159 0.67 -1.99 -9.78
CA ASN A 159 -0.19 -3.14 -9.44
C ASN A 159 0.30 -3.83 -8.17
N HIS A 160 1.61 -4.06 -8.06
CA HIS A 160 2.21 -4.59 -6.84
C HIS A 160 1.95 -3.65 -5.65
N PHE A 161 2.15 -2.35 -5.83
CA PHE A 161 1.95 -1.37 -4.77
C PHE A 161 0.49 -1.34 -4.28
N LYS A 162 -0.50 -1.34 -5.18
CA LYS A 162 -1.93 -1.47 -4.82
C LYS A 162 -2.21 -2.71 -3.98
N ASN A 163 -1.62 -3.86 -4.35
CA ASN A 163 -1.76 -5.09 -3.58
C ASN A 163 -1.22 -4.95 -2.16
N VAL A 164 -0.08 -4.26 -1.99
CA VAL A 164 0.51 -4.06 -0.65
C VAL A 164 -0.29 -3.03 0.17
N LEU A 165 -0.80 -1.97 -0.45
CA LEU A 165 -1.59 -0.92 0.23
C LEU A 165 -2.77 -1.51 1.03
N LEU A 166 -3.48 -2.49 0.47
CA LEU A 166 -4.61 -3.16 1.15
C LEU A 166 -4.17 -4.02 2.35
N ASN A 167 -2.93 -4.49 2.34
CA ASN A 167 -2.38 -5.40 3.34
C ASN A 167 -1.43 -4.69 4.33
N LEU A 168 -1.43 -3.36 4.36
CA LEU A 168 -0.63 -2.61 5.32
C LEU A 168 -1.09 -2.94 6.74
N ASN A 169 -0.12 -3.18 7.62
CA ASN A 169 -0.37 -3.44 9.05
C ASN A 169 -1.12 -2.34 9.78
N HIS A 170 -1.19 -1.14 9.19
CA HIS A 170 -2.01 -0.06 9.69
C HIS A 170 -3.49 -0.47 9.81
N TRP A 171 -4.03 -1.19 8.84
CA TRP A 171 -5.45 -1.56 8.80
C TRP A 171 -5.84 -2.61 9.84
N HIS A 172 -4.91 -3.47 10.24
CA HIS A 172 -5.15 -4.53 11.23
C HIS A 172 -5.06 -4.04 12.69
N ARG A 173 -4.73 -2.76 12.90
CA ARG A 173 -4.53 -2.14 14.22
C ARG A 173 -5.54 -1.02 14.51
N ILE A 174 -6.62 -0.96 13.73
CA ILE A 174 -7.74 -0.02 13.90
C ILE A 174 -8.86 -0.75 14.63
#